data_AF-A0A932V6Q6-F1
#
_entry.id   AF-A0A932V6Q6-F1
#
_cell.length_a   1.000
_cell.length_b   1.000
_cell.length_c   1.000
_cell.angle_alpha   90.00
_cell.angle_beta   90.00
_cell.angle_gamma   90.00
#
_symmetry.space_group_name_H-M   'P 1'
#
loop_
_entity.id
_entity.type
_entity.pdbx_description
1 polymer ?
#
loop_
_entity_poly.entity_id
_entity_poly.type
_entity_poly.pdbx_seq_one_letter_code
_entity_poly.pdbx_strand_id
1 'polypeptide(L)'
;MSLALVAVLVSGAFSGVVARQYARRHHPYQIVWAIGLAMFAIAAFAGLLARAGGATETEYRVFYLFGAILNVAWLALGTIYLVAPRAARASLAAVIVLSAVSAIAVFSAPVDLRAATDTGKGFAEAPFPRILAAVGSGVGSIVLIGGALWSAWVFFRKRDNPRRALANVIIAVGVIIVAAGGTAAFTGASGILELTNLIGIAVMFAGFLLV
;
A
#
# COMPACT_ATOMS: atom_id res chain seq x y z
N MET A 1 10.65 -2.73 21.29
CA MET A 1 9.98 -3.33 20.10
C MET A 1 10.24 -2.41 18.93
N SER A 2 10.84 -2.88 17.82
CA SER A 2 11.13 -2.02 16.66
C SER A 2 9.84 -1.57 15.97
N LEU A 3 9.78 -0.32 15.47
CA LEU A 3 8.60 0.22 14.78
C LEU A 3 8.18 -0.66 13.60
N ALA A 4 9.17 -1.20 12.87
CA ALA A 4 8.97 -2.14 11.77
C ALA A 4 8.22 -3.42 12.20
N LEU A 5 8.55 -4.01 13.35
CA LEU A 5 7.83 -5.20 13.85
C LEU A 5 6.36 -4.87 14.15
N VAL A 6 6.10 -3.71 14.76
CA VAL A 6 4.72 -3.28 15.03
C VAL A 6 3.97 -3.06 13.71
N ALA A 7 4.60 -2.45 12.71
CA ALA A 7 3.99 -2.26 11.40
C ALA A 7 3.64 -3.59 10.71
N VAL A 8 4.51 -4.60 10.79
CA VAL A 8 4.23 -5.97 10.29
C VAL A 8 3.03 -6.57 11.00
N LEU A 9 2.98 -6.50 12.33
CA LEU A 9 1.89 -7.09 13.12
C LEU A 9 0.56 -6.37 12.85
N VAL A 10 0.55 -5.04 12.81
CA VAL A 10 -0.66 -4.24 12.55
C VAL A 10 -1.18 -4.47 11.14
N SER A 11 -0.32 -4.40 10.12
CA SER A 11 -0.71 -4.66 8.73
C SER A 11 -1.16 -6.10 8.50
N GLY A 12 -0.48 -7.07 9.10
CA GLY A 12 -0.87 -8.48 9.06
C GLY A 12 -2.20 -8.75 9.75
N ALA A 13 -2.43 -8.18 10.93
CA ALA A 13 -3.72 -8.26 11.62
C ALA A 13 -4.83 -7.60 10.81
N PHE A 14 -4.58 -6.42 10.25
CA PHE A 14 -5.55 -5.73 9.39
C PHE A 14 -5.89 -6.57 8.15
N SER A 15 -4.89 -7.10 7.44
CA SER A 15 -5.09 -8.02 6.32
C SER A 15 -5.93 -9.24 6.72
N GLY A 16 -5.61 -9.89 7.85
CA GLY A 16 -6.34 -11.04 8.37
C GLY A 16 -7.80 -10.73 8.72
N VAL A 17 -8.08 -9.56 9.29
CA VAL A 17 -9.45 -9.10 9.58
C VAL A 17 -10.25 -8.93 8.28
N VAL A 18 -9.66 -8.28 7.27
CA VAL A 18 -10.32 -8.08 5.96
C VAL A 18 -10.53 -9.41 5.24
N ALA A 19 -9.54 -10.31 5.27
CA ALA A 19 -9.64 -11.65 4.69
C ALA A 19 -10.74 -12.49 5.36
N ARG A 20 -10.85 -12.45 6.69
CA ARG A 20 -11.94 -13.10 7.43
C ARG A 20 -13.30 -12.50 7.07
N GLN A 21 -13.36 -11.18 6.85
CA GLN A 21 -14.58 -10.53 6.40
C GLN A 21 -14.99 -11.01 5.01
N TYR A 22 -14.03 -11.18 4.09
CA TYR A 22 -14.25 -11.78 2.78
C TYR A 22 -14.76 -13.22 2.87
N ALA A 23 -14.14 -14.06 3.71
CA ALA A 23 -14.58 -15.44 3.89
C ALA A 23 -16.03 -15.58 4.40
N ARG A 24 -16.59 -14.51 4.99
CA ARG A 24 -17.98 -14.47 5.49
C ARG A 24 -18.96 -13.83 4.52
N ARG A 25 -18.54 -12.82 3.76
CA ARG A 25 -19.43 -11.99 2.91
C ARG A 25 -19.21 -12.14 1.42
N HIS A 26 -18.05 -12.66 1.00
CA HIS A 26 -17.66 -12.91 -0.39
C HIS A 26 -17.70 -11.69 -1.32
N HIS A 27 -17.53 -10.46 -0.81
CA HIS A 27 -17.48 -9.30 -1.68
C HIS A 27 -16.10 -9.14 -2.35
N PRO A 28 -16.01 -9.01 -3.69
CA PRO A 28 -14.72 -8.99 -4.40
C PRO A 28 -13.74 -7.91 -3.94
N TYR A 29 -14.21 -6.72 -3.55
CA TYR A 29 -13.32 -5.66 -3.07
C TYR A 29 -12.57 -6.06 -1.78
N GLN A 30 -13.13 -6.93 -0.95
CA GLN A 30 -12.52 -7.34 0.33
C GLN A 30 -11.29 -8.21 0.10
N ILE A 31 -11.36 -9.18 -0.81
CA ILE A 31 -10.19 -10.02 -1.11
C ILE A 31 -9.07 -9.20 -1.76
N VAL A 32 -9.42 -8.28 -2.64
CA VAL A 32 -8.46 -7.37 -3.28
C VAL A 32 -7.77 -6.48 -2.26
N TRP A 33 -8.52 -5.89 -1.31
CA TRP A 33 -7.93 -5.14 -0.20
C TRP A 33 -7.06 -6.00 0.71
N ALA A 34 -7.48 -7.22 1.04
CA ALA A 34 -6.68 -8.14 1.86
C ALA A 34 -5.34 -8.47 1.19
N ILE A 35 -5.32 -8.66 -0.14
CA ILE A 35 -4.10 -8.86 -0.93
C ILE A 35 -3.19 -7.62 -0.81
N GLY A 36 -3.69 -6.41 -1.04
CA GLY A 36 -2.91 -5.19 -0.87
C GLY A 36 -2.33 -5.03 0.54
N LEU A 37 -3.14 -5.27 1.57
CA LEU A 37 -2.68 -5.23 2.97
C LEU A 37 -1.66 -6.32 3.30
N ALA A 38 -1.76 -7.51 2.68
CA ALA A 38 -0.75 -8.56 2.82
C ALA A 38 0.57 -8.15 2.17
N MET A 39 0.52 -7.50 0.99
CA MET A 39 1.70 -6.93 0.35
C MET A 39 2.36 -5.86 1.23
N PHE A 40 1.58 -5.02 1.90
CA PHE A 40 2.09 -4.08 2.91
C PHE A 40 2.87 -4.82 4.01
N ALA A 41 2.28 -5.87 4.58
CA ALA A 41 2.91 -6.65 5.65
C ALA A 41 4.21 -7.33 5.19
N ILE A 42 4.23 -7.89 3.98
CA ILE A 42 5.42 -8.49 3.36
C ILE A 42 6.51 -7.44 3.15
N ALA A 43 6.18 -6.26 2.64
CA ALA A 43 7.14 -5.18 2.45
C ALA A 43 7.71 -4.67 3.80
N ALA A 44 6.86 -4.51 4.81
CA ALA A 44 7.29 -4.16 6.17
C ALA A 44 8.21 -5.23 6.77
N PHE A 45 7.93 -6.51 6.50
CA PHE A 45 8.73 -7.64 6.98
C PHE A 45 10.10 -7.71 6.28
N ALA A 46 10.15 -7.50 4.96
CA ALA A 46 11.41 -7.37 4.23
C ALA A 46 12.27 -6.24 4.81
N GLY A 47 11.66 -5.09 5.13
CA GLY A 47 12.35 -4.01 5.83
C GLY A 47 12.85 -4.41 7.22
N LEU A 48 12.07 -5.19 7.98
CA LEU A 48 12.50 -5.68 9.29
C LEU A 48 13.73 -6.59 9.17
N LEU A 49 13.72 -7.52 8.20
CA LEU A 49 14.85 -8.42 7.94
C LEU A 49 16.12 -7.66 7.55
N ALA A 50 15.99 -6.69 6.64
CA ALA A 50 17.12 -5.85 6.21
C ALA A 50 17.80 -5.10 7.37
N ARG A 51 17.04 -4.74 8.42
CA ARG A 51 17.60 -4.09 9.62
C ARG A 51 18.18 -5.07 10.63
N ALA A 52 17.64 -6.29 10.70
CA ALA A 52 18.05 -7.30 11.68
C ALA A 52 19.29 -8.09 11.23
N GLY A 53 19.39 -8.41 9.93
CA GLY A 53 20.44 -9.26 9.37
C GLY A 53 21.37 -8.58 8.37
N GLY A 54 21.15 -7.28 8.10
CA GLY A 54 21.80 -6.55 7.01
C GLY A 54 20.95 -6.61 5.73
N ALA A 55 20.96 -5.52 4.96
CA ALA A 55 20.15 -5.42 3.75
C ALA A 55 20.76 -6.23 2.60
N THR A 56 19.98 -7.15 2.01
CA THR A 56 20.33 -7.84 0.77
C THR A 56 19.48 -7.33 -0.40
N GLU A 57 19.87 -7.70 -1.61
CA GLU A 57 19.11 -7.37 -2.82
C GLU A 57 17.69 -7.94 -2.77
N THR A 58 17.52 -9.12 -2.19
CA THR A 58 16.23 -9.79 -2.12
C THR A 58 15.26 -9.00 -1.25
N GLU A 59 15.67 -8.55 -0.06
CA GLU A 59 14.78 -7.73 0.77
C GLU A 59 14.44 -6.41 0.08
N TYR A 60 15.41 -5.76 -0.59
CA TYR A 60 15.15 -4.52 -1.32
C TYR A 60 14.16 -4.74 -2.46
N ARG A 61 14.33 -5.78 -3.29
CA ARG A 61 13.43 -6.11 -4.41
C ARG A 61 12.01 -6.43 -3.91
N VAL A 62 11.88 -7.23 -2.85
CA VAL A 62 10.59 -7.57 -2.24
C VAL A 62 9.91 -6.32 -1.67
N PHE A 63 10.64 -5.50 -0.91
CA PHE A 63 10.16 -4.23 -0.39
C PHE A 63 9.70 -3.30 -1.52
N TYR A 64 10.48 -3.18 -2.60
CA TYR A 64 10.20 -2.28 -3.70
C TYR A 64 8.97 -2.74 -4.50
N LEU A 65 8.92 -4.03 -4.86
CA LEU A 65 7.81 -4.62 -5.62
C LEU A 65 6.51 -4.48 -4.84
N PHE A 66 6.47 -4.97 -3.61
CA PHE A 66 5.24 -4.98 -2.84
C PHE A 66 4.93 -3.62 -2.23
N GLY A 67 5.90 -2.93 -1.65
CA GLY A 67 5.68 -1.64 -0.99
C GLY A 67 5.52 -0.46 -1.94
N ALA A 68 6.44 -0.30 -2.90
CA ALA A 68 6.51 0.90 -3.74
C ALA A 68 5.70 0.82 -5.04
N ILE A 69 5.41 -0.39 -5.55
CA ILE A 69 4.68 -0.56 -6.81
C ILE A 69 3.27 -1.11 -6.58
N LEU A 70 3.15 -2.33 -6.05
CA LEU A 70 1.92 -3.12 -6.17
C LEU A 70 0.90 -2.86 -5.07
N ASN A 71 1.32 -2.68 -3.82
CA ASN A 71 0.41 -2.56 -2.68
C ASN A 71 -0.68 -1.50 -2.92
N VAL A 72 -0.29 -0.26 -3.23
CA VAL A 72 -1.24 0.84 -3.43
C VAL A 72 -2.13 0.58 -4.66
N ALA A 73 -1.60 0.00 -5.73
CA ALA A 73 -2.37 -0.35 -6.92
C ALA A 73 -3.46 -1.40 -6.63
N TRP A 74 -3.13 -2.43 -5.83
CA TRP A 74 -4.10 -3.44 -5.39
C TRP A 74 -5.13 -2.84 -4.42
N LEU A 75 -4.73 -1.98 -3.48
CA LEU A 75 -5.69 -1.29 -2.60
C LEU A 75 -6.66 -0.41 -3.40
N ALA A 76 -6.15 0.34 -4.38
CA ALA A 76 -6.94 1.16 -5.29
C ALA A 76 -7.92 0.33 -6.12
N LEU A 77 -7.51 -0.86 -6.59
CA LEU A 77 -8.40 -1.77 -7.31
C LEU A 77 -9.62 -2.14 -6.46
N GLY A 78 -9.44 -2.46 -5.17
CA GLY A 78 -10.57 -2.76 -4.29
C GLY A 78 -11.54 -1.57 -4.16
N THR A 79 -11.00 -0.34 -4.14
CA THR A 79 -11.81 0.87 -4.16
C THR A 79 -12.60 1.01 -5.47
N ILE A 80 -11.99 0.71 -6.62
CA ILE A 80 -12.69 0.70 -7.92
C ILE A 80 -13.82 -0.33 -7.93
N TYR A 81 -13.60 -1.53 -7.39
CA TYR A 81 -14.66 -2.54 -7.24
C TYR A 81 -15.85 -2.00 -6.43
N LEU A 82 -15.59 -1.15 -5.43
CA LEU A 82 -16.62 -0.57 -4.59
C LEU A 82 -17.35 0.60 -5.26
N VAL A 83 -16.62 1.57 -5.83
CA VAL A 83 -17.20 2.85 -6.29
C VAL A 83 -17.52 2.89 -7.78
N ALA A 84 -16.82 2.09 -8.59
CA ALA A 84 -16.93 2.10 -10.05
C ALA A 84 -16.93 0.65 -10.61
N PRO A 85 -17.93 -0.18 -10.26
CA PRO A 85 -17.95 -1.61 -10.60
C PRO A 85 -17.86 -1.90 -12.11
N ARG A 86 -18.30 -0.95 -12.96
CA ARG A 86 -18.19 -1.06 -14.42
C ARG A 86 -16.75 -1.06 -14.92
N ALA A 87 -15.83 -0.39 -14.22
CA ALA A 87 -14.41 -0.34 -14.55
C ALA A 87 -13.61 -1.51 -13.95
N ALA A 88 -14.17 -2.22 -12.97
CA ALA A 88 -13.42 -3.16 -12.14
C ALA A 88 -12.71 -4.28 -12.91
N ARG A 89 -13.33 -4.86 -13.95
CA ARG A 89 -12.68 -5.91 -14.76
C ARG A 89 -11.49 -5.40 -15.55
N ALA A 90 -11.62 -4.23 -16.17
CA ALA A 90 -10.53 -3.60 -16.91
C ALA A 90 -9.40 -3.19 -15.97
N SER A 91 -9.74 -2.62 -14.81
CA SER A 91 -8.76 -2.27 -13.77
C SER A 91 -8.05 -3.51 -13.21
N LEU A 92 -8.75 -4.63 -13.02
CA LEU A 92 -8.13 -5.88 -12.59
C LEU A 92 -7.11 -6.37 -13.63
N ALA A 93 -7.48 -6.40 -14.90
CA ALA A 93 -6.57 -6.77 -15.97
C ALA A 93 -5.32 -5.88 -15.99
N ALA A 94 -5.50 -4.55 -15.87
CA ALA A 94 -4.41 -3.60 -15.80
C ALA A 94 -3.49 -3.84 -14.60
N VAL A 95 -4.05 -4.12 -13.41
CA VAL A 95 -3.27 -4.39 -12.19
C VAL A 95 -2.55 -5.73 -12.26
N ILE A 96 -3.12 -6.75 -12.91
CA ILE A 96 -2.44 -8.03 -13.17
C ILE A 96 -1.25 -7.82 -14.11
N VAL A 97 -1.44 -7.10 -15.22
CA VAL A 97 -0.36 -6.77 -16.16
C VAL A 97 0.73 -5.96 -15.46
N LEU A 98 0.36 -4.93 -14.68
CA LEU A 98 1.30 -4.16 -13.87
C LEU A 98 2.08 -5.06 -12.92
N SER A 99 1.40 -6.01 -12.24
CA SER A 99 2.03 -6.96 -11.32
C SER A 99 3.07 -7.84 -12.01
N ALA A 100 2.73 -8.43 -13.16
CA ALA A 100 3.64 -9.27 -13.93
C ALA A 100 4.85 -8.49 -14.47
N VAL A 101 4.60 -7.34 -15.10
CA VAL A 101 5.65 -6.47 -15.66
C VAL A 101 6.59 -5.97 -14.57
N SER A 102 6.03 -5.59 -13.42
CA SER A 102 6.82 -5.08 -12.30
C SER A 102 7.66 -6.15 -11.63
N ALA A 103 7.14 -7.37 -11.50
CA ALA A 103 7.93 -8.50 -11.00
C ALA A 103 9.14 -8.74 -11.92
N ILE A 104 8.93 -8.83 -13.23
CA ILE A 104 10.03 -9.00 -14.20
C ILE A 104 11.03 -7.85 -14.09
N ALA A 105 10.56 -6.61 -14.17
CA ALA A 105 11.42 -5.42 -14.14
C ALA A 105 12.25 -5.30 -12.86
N VAL A 106 11.63 -5.56 -11.70
CA VAL A 106 12.28 -5.45 -10.39
C VAL A 106 13.31 -6.56 -10.21
N PHE A 107 13.06 -7.78 -10.69
CA PHE A 107 13.98 -8.91 -10.52
C PHE A 107 15.06 -9.01 -11.62
N SER A 108 14.87 -8.35 -12.76
CA SER A 108 15.89 -8.29 -13.83
C SER A 108 16.83 -7.09 -13.73
N ALA A 109 16.44 -6.03 -13.00
CA ALA A 109 17.24 -4.81 -12.90
C ALA A 109 18.45 -4.97 -11.95
N PRO A 110 19.59 -4.31 -12.22
CA PRO A 110 20.70 -4.24 -11.27
C PRO A 110 20.29 -3.41 -10.04
N VAL A 111 20.66 -3.89 -8.85
CA VAL A 111 20.41 -3.20 -7.58
C VAL A 111 21.74 -2.73 -7.02
N ASP A 112 21.86 -1.43 -6.75
CA ASP A 112 22.94 -0.87 -5.94
C ASP A 112 22.50 -0.89 -4.47
N LEU A 113 23.02 -1.85 -3.72
CA LEU A 113 22.68 -1.99 -2.30
C LEU A 113 23.15 -0.82 -1.44
N ARG A 114 24.28 -0.20 -1.78
CA ARG A 114 24.78 0.96 -1.02
C ARG A 114 23.87 2.15 -1.24
N ALA A 115 23.50 2.41 -2.49
CA ALA A 115 22.53 3.45 -2.80
C ALA A 115 21.16 3.18 -2.15
N ALA A 116 20.75 1.91 -2.09
CA ALA A 116 19.51 1.48 -1.43
C ALA A 116 19.53 1.78 0.08
N THR A 117 20.62 1.47 0.78
CA THR A 117 20.73 1.70 2.23
C THR A 117 20.90 3.18 2.57
N ASP A 118 21.66 3.91 1.76
CA ASP A 118 22.06 5.28 2.09
C ASP A 118 20.98 6.29 1.71
N THR A 119 20.25 6.03 0.61
CA THR A 119 19.32 7.01 0.01
C THR A 119 17.94 6.45 -0.31
N GLY A 120 17.71 5.14 -0.15
CA GLY A 120 16.51 4.45 -0.61
C GLY A 120 16.45 4.19 -2.13
N LYS A 121 17.43 4.65 -2.90
CA LYS A 121 17.45 4.65 -4.38
C LYS A 121 18.33 3.53 -4.96
N GLY A 122 18.02 2.28 -4.61
CA GLY A 122 18.76 1.11 -5.11
C GLY A 122 18.67 0.85 -6.62
N PHE A 123 17.67 1.42 -7.31
CA PHE A 123 17.53 1.37 -8.77
C PHE A 123 18.06 2.63 -9.46
N ALA A 124 19.27 3.09 -9.09
CA ALA A 124 19.86 4.32 -9.62
C ALA A 124 19.97 4.33 -11.15
N GLU A 125 20.51 3.25 -11.73
CA GLU A 125 20.73 3.08 -13.18
C GLU A 125 19.54 2.41 -13.90
N ALA A 126 18.49 2.00 -13.16
CA ALA A 126 17.33 1.31 -13.71
C ALA A 126 16.07 2.20 -13.61
N PRO A 127 15.73 2.99 -14.64
CA PRO A 127 14.58 3.89 -14.59
C PRO A 127 13.24 3.14 -14.60
N PHE A 128 13.18 1.95 -15.20
CA PHE A 128 11.91 1.26 -15.43
C PHE A 128 11.18 0.86 -14.12
N PRO A 129 11.82 0.21 -13.12
CA PRO A 129 11.18 -0.02 -11.82
C PRO A 129 10.67 1.26 -11.13
N ARG A 130 11.40 2.37 -11.27
CA ARG A 130 11.03 3.67 -10.69
C ARG A 130 9.78 4.25 -11.35
N ILE A 131 9.69 4.16 -12.67
CA ILE A 131 8.49 4.58 -13.41
C ILE A 131 7.29 3.73 -12.98
N LEU A 132 7.46 2.41 -12.86
CA LEU A 132 6.39 1.52 -12.40
C LEU A 132 5.94 1.85 -10.97
N ALA A 133 6.87 2.19 -10.07
CA ALA A 133 6.54 2.66 -8.72
C ALA A 133 5.76 3.97 -8.75
N ALA A 134 6.19 4.94 -9.56
CA ALA A 134 5.47 6.21 -9.72
C ALA A 134 4.05 5.99 -10.27
N VAL A 135 3.87 5.09 -11.23
CA VAL A 135 2.55 4.74 -11.77
C VAL A 135 1.70 4.01 -10.72
N GLY A 136 2.20 2.91 -10.16
CA GLY A 136 1.47 2.07 -9.21
C GLY A 136 1.06 2.82 -7.94
N SER A 137 2.00 3.53 -7.33
CA SER A 137 1.74 4.32 -6.11
C SER A 137 1.07 5.65 -6.41
N GLY A 138 1.46 6.37 -7.45
CA GLY A 138 0.89 7.68 -7.76
C GLY A 138 -0.57 7.58 -8.18
N VAL A 139 -0.85 6.79 -9.23
CA VAL A 139 -2.23 6.59 -9.70
C VAL A 139 -3.07 5.88 -8.64
N GLY A 140 -2.49 4.85 -8.00
CA GLY A 140 -3.18 4.14 -6.92
C GLY A 140 -3.58 5.05 -5.76
N SER A 141 -2.70 5.95 -5.32
CA SER A 141 -3.01 6.88 -4.22
C SER A 141 -4.12 7.85 -4.59
N ILE A 142 -4.12 8.38 -5.82
CA ILE A 142 -5.20 9.27 -6.30
C ILE A 142 -6.55 8.55 -6.23
N VAL A 143 -6.61 7.32 -6.73
CA VAL A 143 -7.85 6.52 -6.72
C VAL A 143 -8.28 6.16 -5.29
N LEU A 144 -7.34 5.78 -4.43
CA LEU A 144 -7.62 5.35 -3.06
C LEU A 144 -8.11 6.52 -2.19
N ILE A 145 -7.40 7.65 -2.22
CA ILE A 145 -7.78 8.88 -1.50
C ILE A 145 -9.09 9.43 -2.08
N GLY A 146 -9.18 9.55 -3.41
CA GLY A 146 -10.36 10.08 -4.08
C GLY A 146 -11.60 9.23 -3.83
N GLY A 147 -11.49 7.91 -3.90
CA GLY A 147 -12.61 7.00 -3.65
C GLY A 147 -13.06 6.98 -2.19
N ALA A 148 -12.13 7.09 -1.23
CA ALA A 148 -12.47 7.24 0.19
C ALA A 148 -13.19 8.57 0.47
N LEU A 149 -12.64 9.69 -0.01
CA LEU A 149 -13.27 11.01 0.17
C LEU A 149 -14.62 11.13 -0.54
N TRP A 150 -14.75 10.56 -1.74
CA TRP A 150 -16.02 10.48 -2.45
C TRP A 150 -17.06 9.68 -1.65
N SER A 151 -16.66 8.51 -1.12
CA SER A 151 -17.55 7.70 -0.28
C SER A 151 -17.97 8.46 0.98
N ALA A 152 -17.04 9.16 1.63
CA ALA A 152 -17.34 10.01 2.78
C ALA A 152 -18.37 11.11 2.45
N TRP A 153 -18.17 11.81 1.33
CA TRP A 153 -19.08 12.87 0.87
C TRP A 153 -20.48 12.33 0.55
N VAL A 154 -20.59 11.17 -0.10
CA VAL A 154 -21.87 10.54 -0.41
C VAL A 154 -22.64 10.20 0.87
N PHE A 155 -22.00 9.57 1.86
CA PHE A 155 -22.64 9.25 3.16
C PHE A 155 -23.05 10.51 3.92
N PHE A 156 -22.18 11.51 3.96
CA PHE A 156 -22.46 12.80 4.60
C PHE A 156 -23.66 13.51 3.95
N ARG A 157 -23.69 13.61 2.62
CA ARG A 157 -24.76 14.30 1.87
C ARG A 157 -26.10 13.62 2.02
N LYS A 158 -26.14 12.29 2.06
CA LYS A 158 -27.37 11.51 2.26
C LYS A 158 -27.87 11.55 3.70
N ARG A 159 -27.12 12.17 4.63
CA ARG A 159 -27.31 12.07 6.09
C ARG A 159 -27.45 10.61 6.56
N ASP A 160 -26.82 9.71 5.81
CA ASP A 160 -26.90 8.28 6.00
C ASP A 160 -25.60 7.81 6.62
N ASN A 161 -25.70 7.28 7.84
CA ASN A 161 -24.60 6.70 8.60
C ASN A 161 -23.34 7.60 8.74
N PRO A 162 -23.38 8.63 9.60
CA PRO A 162 -22.25 9.56 9.80
C PRO A 162 -20.96 8.87 10.27
N ARG A 163 -21.08 7.70 10.92
CA ARG A 163 -19.93 6.88 11.31
C ARG A 163 -19.17 6.37 10.09
N ARG A 164 -19.86 5.94 9.03
CA ARG A 164 -19.22 5.52 7.77
C ARG A 164 -18.59 6.69 7.02
N ALA A 165 -19.17 7.88 7.10
CA ALA A 165 -18.54 9.07 6.54
C ALA A 165 -17.19 9.35 7.24
N LEU A 166 -17.19 9.37 8.58
CA LEU A 166 -15.98 9.57 9.38
C LEU A 166 -14.94 8.47 9.13
N ALA A 167 -15.35 7.20 9.07
CA ALA A 167 -14.48 6.07 8.77
C ALA A 167 -13.70 6.26 7.47
N ASN A 168 -14.37 6.69 6.40
CA ASN A 168 -13.74 6.94 5.11
C ASN A 168 -12.75 8.13 5.15
N VAL A 169 -13.07 9.19 5.91
CA VAL A 169 -12.12 10.30 6.12
C VAL A 169 -10.87 9.83 6.86
N ILE A 170 -11.02 9.04 7.92
CA ILE A 170 -9.91 8.49 8.68
C ILE A 170 -9.03 7.61 7.77
N ILE A 171 -9.63 6.75 6.95
CA ILE A 171 -8.90 5.93 5.97
C ILE A 171 -8.12 6.82 5.00
N ALA A 172 -8.74 7.86 4.44
CA ALA A 172 -8.07 8.80 3.53
C ALA A 172 -6.86 9.49 4.19
N VAL A 173 -7.01 9.93 5.45
CA VAL A 173 -5.90 10.51 6.23
C VAL A 173 -4.77 9.50 6.40
N GLY A 174 -5.08 8.25 6.75
CA GLY A 174 -4.08 7.19 6.87
C GLY A 174 -3.31 6.95 5.57
N VAL A 175 -3.99 6.94 4.42
CA VAL A 175 -3.35 6.83 3.10
C VAL A 175 -2.42 8.00 2.81
N ILE A 176 -2.85 9.24 3.13
CA ILE A 176 -2.03 10.45 2.94
C ILE A 176 -0.76 10.37 3.79
N ILE A 177 -0.85 9.91 5.03
CA ILE A 177 0.32 9.74 5.92
C ILE A 177 1.32 8.76 5.30
N VAL A 178 0.86 7.60 4.80
CA VAL A 178 1.73 6.62 4.11
C VAL A 178 2.36 7.23 2.85
N ALA A 179 1.58 7.93 2.03
CA ALA A 179 2.05 8.55 0.79
C ALA A 179 3.12 9.63 1.05
N ALA A 180 2.95 10.43 2.11
CA ALA A 180 3.95 11.40 2.55
C ALA A 180 5.25 10.71 2.98
N GLY A 181 5.14 9.59 3.70
CA GLY A 181 6.26 8.73 4.07
C GLY A 181 7.05 8.21 2.87
N GLY A 182 6.35 7.65 1.88
CA GLY A 182 6.96 7.16 0.64
C GLY A 182 7.69 8.25 -0.15
N THR A 183 7.13 9.47 -0.16
CA THR A 183 7.78 10.62 -0.80
C THR A 183 9.04 11.06 -0.03
N ALA A 184 8.95 11.12 1.30
CA ALA A 184 10.07 11.47 2.17
C ALA A 184 11.20 10.42 2.14
N ALA A 185 10.90 9.16 1.83
CA ALA A 185 11.93 8.12 1.68
C ALA A 185 12.95 8.46 0.59
N PHE A 186 12.59 9.26 -0.42
CA PHE A 186 13.49 9.67 -1.50
C PHE A 186 14.39 10.88 -1.16
N THR A 187 14.18 11.51 0.01
CA THR A 187 15.01 12.63 0.48
C THR A 187 16.19 12.17 1.35
N GLY A 188 16.34 10.86 1.59
CA GLY A 188 17.41 10.28 2.41
C GLY A 188 17.15 10.30 3.92
N ALA A 189 15.96 10.72 4.34
CA ALA A 189 15.60 10.74 5.76
C ALA A 189 15.27 9.33 6.28
N SER A 190 16.22 8.72 6.98
CA SER A 190 16.05 7.41 7.61
C SER A 190 15.00 7.45 8.73
N GLY A 191 14.20 6.38 8.87
CA GLY A 191 13.18 6.23 9.91
C GLY A 191 11.84 6.93 9.68
N ILE A 192 11.76 7.98 8.84
CA ILE A 192 10.48 8.67 8.54
C ILE A 192 9.48 7.72 7.87
N LEU A 193 9.95 6.91 6.91
CA LEU A 193 9.10 5.96 6.20
C LEU A 193 8.48 4.92 7.14
N GLU A 194 9.24 4.42 8.12
CA GLU A 194 8.74 3.42 9.07
C GLU A 194 7.65 3.99 9.97
N LEU A 195 7.92 5.20 10.49
CA LEU A 195 7.00 5.89 11.38
C LEU A 195 5.69 6.22 10.67
N THR A 196 5.78 6.80 9.47
CA THR A 196 4.61 7.14 8.65
C THR A 196 3.85 5.89 8.20
N ASN A 197 4.54 4.81 7.83
CA ASN A 197 3.90 3.53 7.51
C ASN A 197 3.12 2.97 8.71
N LEU A 198 3.72 2.97 9.90
CA LEU A 198 3.07 2.51 11.13
C LEU A 198 1.85 3.36 11.49
N ILE A 199 2.01 4.68 11.53
CA ILE A 199 0.91 5.60 11.87
C ILE A 199 -0.18 5.47 10.82
N GLY A 200 0.17 5.53 9.54
CA GLY A 200 -0.78 5.47 8.44
C GLY A 200 -1.57 4.17 8.41
N ILE A 201 -0.92 3.00 8.58
CA ILE A 201 -1.63 1.72 8.62
C ILE A 201 -2.51 1.57 9.86
N ALA A 202 -2.06 2.07 11.02
CA ALA A 202 -2.86 2.07 12.24
C ALA A 202 -4.10 2.97 12.10
N VAL A 203 -3.95 4.15 11.50
CA VAL A 203 -5.05 5.08 11.21
C VAL A 203 -6.03 4.46 10.21
N MET A 204 -5.54 3.87 9.12
CA MET A 204 -6.41 3.15 8.15
C MET A 204 -7.18 2.02 8.83
N PHE A 205 -6.52 1.24 9.68
CA PHE A 205 -7.16 0.12 10.38
C PHE A 205 -8.23 0.61 11.37
N ALA A 206 -7.93 1.65 12.15
CA ALA A 206 -8.90 2.27 13.04
C ALA A 206 -10.14 2.77 12.29
N GLY A 207 -9.94 3.42 11.13
CA GLY A 207 -11.04 3.84 10.26
C GLY A 207 -11.86 2.66 9.75
N PHE A 208 -11.22 1.57 9.33
CA PHE A 208 -11.90 0.36 8.86
C PHE A 208 -12.77 -0.30 9.94
N LEU A 209 -12.32 -0.32 11.20
CA LEU A 209 -13.06 -0.92 12.32
C LEU A 209 -14.35 -0.17 12.70
N LEU A 210 -14.55 1.05 12.18
CA LEU A 210 -15.75 1.85 12.41
C LEU A 210 -16.92 1.52 11.45
N VAL A 211 -16.71 0.64 10.46
CA VAL A 211 -17.66 0.31 9.37
C VAL A 211 -18.38 -1.01 9.59
#